data_AF-A0A8G1J5N4-F1
#
_entry.id   AF-A0A8G1J5N4-F1
#
_cell.length_a   1.000
_cell.length_b   1.000
_cell.length_c   1.000
_cell.angle_alpha   90.00
_cell.angle_beta   90.00
_cell.angle_gamma   90.00
#
_symmetry.space_group_name_H-M   'P 1'
#
loop_
_entity.id
_entity.type
_entity.pdbx_description
1 polymer ?
#
loop_
_entity_poly.entity_id
_entity_poly.type
_entity_poly.pdbx_seq_one_letter_code
_entity_poly.pdbx_strand_id
1 'polypeptide(L)'
;MEPFDTAVVLTRVMTSGTVMSIEKADRELPGLERLLARQCGRPHVSLVNSSTAAVHAAVAGQGLGHGDRVDATGLDEPTVAFLAWLGITAGDGPVPFDRVRLTPENAGRLRELAAEATAPALVVDLCDLGFGPAAAVVTADETAWARAERLKIFGAFDLRTMWTQEESNPGLVPGVQFNYRLSPLVAACIRVALNQARASRGGSPRASEATAASGAAR
;
A
#
# COMPACT_ATOMS: atom_id res chain seq x y z
N MET A 1 -12.81 5.35 17.61
CA MET A 1 -12.88 4.01 17.00
C MET A 1 -14.08 3.33 17.63
N GLU A 2 -15.16 3.11 16.89
CA GLU A 2 -16.25 2.25 17.41
C GLU A 2 -15.66 0.85 17.61
N PRO A 3 -15.54 0.33 18.85
CA PRO A 3 -14.79 -0.90 19.15
C PRO A 3 -15.34 -2.14 18.43
N PHE A 4 -16.60 -2.07 18.00
CA PHE A 4 -17.37 -3.21 17.50
C PHE A 4 -16.93 -3.70 16.11
N ASP A 5 -16.48 -2.80 15.22
CA ASP A 5 -16.17 -3.16 13.82
C ASP A 5 -14.79 -3.81 13.67
N THR A 6 -13.79 -3.29 14.38
CA THR A 6 -12.44 -3.87 14.43
C THR A 6 -12.43 -5.24 15.10
N ALA A 7 -13.17 -5.41 16.21
CA ALA A 7 -13.26 -6.67 16.93
C ALA A 7 -13.83 -7.80 16.06
N VAL A 8 -14.87 -7.53 15.27
CA VAL A 8 -15.47 -8.51 14.34
C VAL A 8 -14.48 -8.95 13.27
N VAL A 9 -13.68 -8.01 12.73
CA VAL A 9 -12.67 -8.33 11.71
C VAL A 9 -11.52 -9.15 12.29
N LEU A 10 -11.02 -8.76 13.47
CA LEU A 10 -10.02 -9.53 14.20
C LEU A 10 -10.52 -10.94 14.49
N THR A 11 -11.73 -11.10 15.04
CA THR A 11 -12.33 -12.41 15.30
C THR A 11 -12.47 -13.22 14.02
N ARG A 12 -12.98 -12.65 12.92
CA ARG A 12 -13.13 -13.36 11.63
C ARG A 12 -11.78 -13.90 11.14
N VAL A 13 -10.76 -13.06 11.08
CA VAL A 13 -9.45 -13.46 10.54
C VAL A 13 -8.80 -14.49 11.48
N MET A 14 -8.78 -14.24 12.78
CA MET A 14 -8.16 -15.15 13.76
C MET A 14 -8.88 -16.50 13.86
N THR A 15 -10.21 -16.54 13.69
CA THR A 15 -10.98 -17.80 13.71
C THR A 15 -10.97 -18.55 12.38
N SER A 16 -10.75 -17.86 11.26
CA SER A 16 -10.62 -18.49 9.94
C SER A 16 -9.34 -19.30 9.77
N GLY A 17 -8.35 -19.11 10.65
CA GLY A 17 -7.02 -19.69 10.52
C GLY A 17 -6.14 -18.96 9.50
N THR A 18 -6.69 -18.00 8.74
CA THR A 18 -5.97 -17.24 7.71
C THR A 18 -5.14 -16.10 8.27
N VAL A 19 -4.04 -16.48 8.89
CA VAL A 19 -3.04 -15.59 9.46
C VAL A 19 -1.90 -15.37 8.47
N MET A 20 -1.62 -16.35 7.60
CA MET A 20 -0.54 -16.28 6.61
C MET A 20 -1.07 -16.00 5.21
N SER A 21 -0.30 -15.20 4.47
CA SER A 21 -0.64 -14.74 3.12
C SER A 21 -0.48 -15.78 2.02
N ILE A 22 0.00 -17.00 2.32
CA ILE A 22 0.11 -18.14 1.39
C ILE A 22 -1.16 -18.99 1.31
N GLU A 23 -2.18 -18.67 2.10
CA GLU A 23 -3.32 -19.56 2.26
C GLU A 23 -4.31 -19.46 1.10
N LYS A 24 -4.72 -20.62 0.60
CA LYS A 24 -5.56 -20.79 -0.60
C LYS A 24 -6.92 -20.06 -0.52
N ALA A 25 -7.39 -19.75 0.68
CA ALA A 25 -8.69 -19.13 0.92
C ALA A 25 -8.60 -17.63 1.28
N ASP A 26 -7.44 -16.99 1.17
CA ASP A 26 -7.30 -15.57 1.51
C ASP A 26 -8.18 -14.67 0.62
N ARG A 27 -8.93 -13.78 1.27
CA ARG A 27 -9.79 -12.77 0.65
C ARG A 27 -9.45 -11.35 1.09
N GLU A 28 -8.55 -11.20 2.06
CA GLU A 28 -8.23 -9.91 2.68
C GLU A 28 -7.25 -9.14 1.80
N LEU A 29 -6.16 -9.77 1.32
CA LEU A 29 -5.21 -9.11 0.42
C LEU A 29 -5.87 -8.72 -0.92
N PRO A 30 -6.55 -9.63 -1.66
CA PRO A 30 -7.22 -9.25 -2.91
C PRO A 30 -8.34 -8.22 -2.68
N GLY A 31 -8.94 -8.23 -1.49
CA GLY A 31 -9.95 -7.27 -1.09
C GLY A 31 -9.39 -5.85 -0.93
N LEU A 32 -8.21 -5.71 -0.32
CA LEU A 32 -7.53 -4.44 -0.16
C LEU A 32 -6.94 -3.95 -1.49
N GLU A 33 -6.33 -4.83 -2.29
CA GLU A 33 -5.84 -4.50 -3.65
C GLU A 33 -6.94 -3.89 -4.51
N ARG A 34 -8.11 -4.53 -4.59
CA ARG A 34 -9.27 -3.97 -5.33
C ARG A 34 -9.75 -2.63 -4.78
N LEU A 35 -9.65 -2.41 -3.46
CA LEU A 35 -10.02 -1.14 -2.86
C LEU A 35 -9.04 -0.03 -3.26
N LEU A 36 -7.74 -0.28 -3.15
CA LEU A 36 -6.69 0.67 -3.53
C LEU A 36 -6.70 0.95 -5.03
N ALA A 37 -6.81 -0.08 -5.87
CA ALA A 37 -6.88 0.08 -7.33
C ALA A 37 -8.01 1.03 -7.75
N ARG A 38 -9.21 0.84 -7.18
CA ARG A 38 -10.35 1.73 -7.44
C ARG A 38 -10.15 3.14 -6.92
N GLN A 39 -9.53 3.32 -5.75
CA GLN A 39 -9.33 4.64 -5.17
C GLN A 39 -8.24 5.42 -5.91
N CYS A 40 -7.16 4.75 -6.30
CA CYS A 40 -6.03 5.37 -6.99
C CYS A 40 -6.24 5.49 -8.50
N GLY A 41 -7.28 4.88 -9.07
CA GLY A 41 -7.56 4.93 -10.51
C GLY A 41 -6.55 4.17 -11.37
N ARG A 42 -5.81 3.23 -10.78
CA ARG A 42 -4.76 2.44 -11.43
C ARG A 42 -5.01 0.95 -11.17
N PRO A 43 -4.96 0.08 -12.20
CA PRO A 43 -5.44 -1.30 -12.10
C PRO A 43 -4.58 -2.24 -11.26
N HIS A 44 -3.27 -1.99 -11.16
CA HIS A 44 -2.34 -2.93 -10.54
C HIS A 44 -1.85 -2.45 -9.19
N VAL A 45 -1.91 -3.33 -8.19
CA VAL A 45 -1.51 -3.05 -6.81
C VAL A 45 -0.62 -4.19 -6.30
N SER A 46 0.51 -3.83 -5.70
CA SER A 46 1.37 -4.75 -4.95
C SER A 46 1.37 -4.36 -3.48
N LEU A 47 0.80 -5.20 -2.61
CA LEU A 47 0.81 -5.00 -1.17
C LEU A 47 2.12 -5.52 -0.55
N VAL A 48 2.70 -4.72 0.35
CA VAL A 48 3.93 -5.04 1.07
C VAL A 48 3.86 -4.65 2.55
N ASN A 49 4.74 -5.24 3.36
CA ASN A 49 4.77 -5.09 4.82
C ASN A 49 5.54 -3.88 5.36
N SER A 50 5.95 -2.93 4.51
CA SER A 50 6.62 -1.70 4.97
C SER A 50 6.70 -0.65 3.86
N SER A 51 6.83 0.63 4.23
CA SER A 51 7.09 1.70 3.27
C SER A 51 8.41 1.51 2.50
N THR A 52 9.46 1.01 3.16
CA THR A 52 10.75 0.72 2.50
C THR A 52 10.63 -0.37 1.44
N ALA A 53 9.86 -1.43 1.72
CA ALA A 53 9.54 -2.45 0.72
C ALA A 53 8.76 -1.87 -0.46
N ALA A 54 7.87 -0.90 -0.24
CA ALA A 54 7.13 -0.26 -1.31
C ALA A 54 8.02 0.63 -2.17
N VAL A 55 8.97 1.36 -1.56
CA VAL A 55 10.00 2.10 -2.31
C VAL A 55 10.82 1.15 -3.18
N HIS A 56 11.30 0.04 -2.61
CA HIS A 56 12.04 -0.98 -3.36
C HIS A 56 11.21 -1.54 -4.53
N ALA A 57 9.95 -1.87 -4.28
CA ALA A 57 9.04 -2.38 -5.30
C ALA A 57 8.72 -1.35 -6.38
N ALA A 58 8.64 -0.06 -6.05
CA ALA A 58 8.41 1.01 -7.02
C ALA A 58 9.59 1.15 -7.99
N VAL A 59 10.83 1.17 -7.47
CA VAL A 59 12.03 1.30 -8.33
C VAL A 59 12.31 0.02 -9.11
N ALA A 60 12.32 -1.15 -8.46
CA ALA A 60 12.57 -2.42 -9.13
C ALA A 60 11.46 -2.77 -10.13
N GLY A 61 10.21 -2.37 -9.85
CA GLY A 61 9.09 -2.47 -10.77
C GLY A 61 9.39 -1.80 -12.11
N GLN A 62 9.97 -0.61 -12.07
CA GLN A 62 10.37 0.11 -13.28
C GLN A 62 11.65 -0.44 -13.94
N GLY A 63 12.28 -1.46 -13.35
CA GLY A 63 13.56 -1.99 -13.80
C GLY A 63 14.76 -1.15 -13.37
N LEU A 64 14.58 -0.22 -12.42
CA LEU A 64 15.67 0.56 -11.84
C LEU A 64 16.39 -0.26 -10.78
N GLY A 65 17.71 -0.23 -10.79
CA GLY A 65 18.57 -0.99 -9.89
C GLY A 65 19.99 -0.44 -9.78
N HIS A 66 20.92 -1.30 -9.42
CA HIS A 66 22.31 -0.92 -9.17
C HIS A 66 22.94 -0.21 -10.38
N GLY A 67 23.54 0.96 -10.15
CA GLY A 67 24.20 1.77 -11.17
C GLY A 67 23.28 2.80 -11.83
N ASP A 68 21.96 2.72 -11.61
CA ASP A 68 21.02 3.69 -12.17
C ASP A 68 21.01 5.02 -11.42
N ARG A 69 20.46 6.02 -12.10
CA ARG A 69 20.21 7.37 -11.57
C ARG A 69 18.74 7.70 -11.58
N VAL A 70 18.26 8.33 -10.52
CA VAL A 70 16.87 8.79 -10.39
C VAL A 70 16.84 10.23 -9.91
N ASP A 71 15.77 10.93 -10.30
CA ASP A 71 15.46 12.21 -9.70
C ASP A 71 14.95 11.97 -8.28
N ALA A 72 15.75 12.39 -7.30
CA ALA A 72 15.45 12.29 -5.88
C ALA A 72 14.91 13.60 -5.30
N THR A 73 14.58 14.58 -6.14
CA THR A 73 14.02 15.86 -5.71
C THR A 73 12.73 15.63 -4.93
N GLY A 74 12.68 16.11 -3.69
CA GLY A 74 11.52 15.97 -2.80
C GLY A 74 11.45 14.65 -2.03
N LEU A 75 12.42 13.73 -2.18
CA LEU A 75 12.52 12.54 -1.34
C LEU A 75 13.16 12.87 0.02
N ASP A 76 12.72 12.17 1.07
CA ASP A 76 13.31 12.30 2.40
C ASP A 76 14.70 11.62 2.49
N GLU A 77 15.52 12.07 3.43
CA GLU A 77 16.89 11.55 3.63
C GLU A 77 16.93 10.03 3.83
N PRO A 78 16.04 9.39 4.64
CA PRO A 78 16.02 7.94 4.76
C PRO A 78 15.73 7.21 3.45
N THR A 79 14.84 7.74 2.60
CA THR A 79 14.54 7.18 1.28
C THR A 79 15.77 7.28 0.37
N VAL A 80 16.44 8.44 0.34
CA VAL A 80 17.66 8.63 -0.46
C VAL A 80 18.78 7.67 0.00
N ALA A 81 18.97 7.53 1.31
CA ALA A 81 19.96 6.59 1.87
C ALA A 81 19.64 5.14 1.49
N PHE A 82 18.36 4.76 1.51
CA PHE A 82 17.93 3.42 1.09
C PHE A 82 18.15 3.18 -0.42
N LEU A 83 17.86 4.18 -1.27
CA LEU A 83 18.15 4.10 -2.70
C LEU A 83 19.66 3.94 -2.95
N ALA A 84 20.50 4.69 -2.23
CA ALA A 84 21.95 4.56 -2.30
C ALA A 84 22.42 3.16 -1.87
N TRP A 85 21.79 2.57 -0.85
CA TRP A 85 22.06 1.18 -0.44
C TRP A 85 21.70 0.16 -1.53
N LEU A 86 20.64 0.40 -2.30
CA LEU A 86 20.30 -0.38 -3.50
C LEU A 86 21.28 -0.14 -4.68
N GLY A 87 22.22 0.79 -4.54
CA GLY A 87 23.14 1.20 -5.59
C GLY A 87 22.53 2.16 -6.61
N ILE A 88 21.36 2.75 -6.32
CA ILE A 88 20.73 3.78 -7.13
C ILE A 88 21.19 5.14 -6.60
N THR A 89 21.67 6.00 -7.49
CA THR A 89 22.20 7.33 -7.11
C THR A 89 21.22 8.45 -7.46
N ALA A 90 21.17 9.48 -6.61
CA ALA A 90 20.43 10.70 -6.92
C ALA A 90 21.16 11.49 -8.03
N GLY A 91 20.43 11.99 -9.02
CA GLY A 91 20.97 12.81 -10.10
C GLY A 91 19.93 13.06 -11.20
N ASP A 92 20.40 13.40 -12.39
CA ASP A 92 19.53 13.52 -13.56
C ASP A 92 18.99 12.13 -13.94
N GLY A 93 17.68 11.94 -13.76
CA GLY A 93 16.99 10.67 -14.00
C GLY A 93 15.47 10.83 -13.97
N PRO A 94 14.71 9.74 -14.15
CA PRO A 94 13.26 9.79 -14.01
C PRO A 94 12.85 9.99 -12.55
N VAL A 95 11.73 10.68 -12.31
CA VAL A 95 11.05 10.65 -11.01
C VAL A 95 10.55 9.23 -10.77
N PRO A 96 11.06 8.52 -9.76
CA PRO A 96 10.81 7.09 -9.64
C PRO A 96 9.40 6.81 -9.12
N PHE A 97 8.85 7.64 -8.24
CA PHE A 97 7.50 7.45 -7.72
C PHE A 97 7.01 8.70 -7.03
N ASP A 98 5.69 8.83 -6.95
CA ASP A 98 5.05 9.71 -5.98
C ASP A 98 4.74 8.93 -4.71
N ARG A 99 4.63 9.63 -3.58
CA ARG A 99 4.31 9.02 -2.29
C ARG A 99 3.14 9.71 -1.63
N VAL A 100 2.16 8.92 -1.21
CA VAL A 100 1.05 9.37 -0.37
C VAL A 100 1.12 8.63 0.96
N ARG A 101 1.28 9.37 2.05
CA ARG A 101 1.22 8.84 3.41
C ARG A 101 -0.19 9.00 3.97
N LEU A 102 -0.84 7.88 4.25
CA LEU A 102 -2.20 7.86 4.79
C LEU A 102 -2.20 7.83 6.30
N THR A 103 -2.89 8.81 6.87
CA THR A 103 -3.21 8.94 8.30
C THR A 103 -4.72 8.84 8.47
N PRO A 104 -5.24 8.64 9.70
CA PRO A 104 -6.68 8.64 9.95
C PRO A 104 -7.39 9.91 9.44
N GLU A 105 -6.71 11.05 9.47
CA GLU A 105 -7.25 12.36 9.09
C GLU A 105 -7.39 12.52 7.57
N ASN A 106 -6.50 11.90 6.79
CA ASN A 106 -6.48 12.04 5.33
C ASN A 106 -6.88 10.76 4.57
N ALA A 107 -7.11 9.63 5.25
CA ALA A 107 -7.42 8.35 4.62
C ALA A 107 -8.62 8.43 3.66
N GLY A 108 -9.64 9.23 3.99
CA GLY A 108 -10.80 9.45 3.12
C GLY A 108 -10.50 10.26 1.84
N ARG A 109 -9.30 10.84 1.73
CA ARG A 109 -8.80 11.67 0.62
C ARG A 109 -7.93 10.92 -0.37
N LEU A 110 -7.68 9.62 -0.18
CA LEU A 110 -6.77 8.85 -1.04
C LEU A 110 -7.04 9.05 -2.54
N ARG A 111 -8.31 9.10 -2.96
CA ARG A 111 -8.65 9.34 -4.37
C ARG A 111 -8.19 10.70 -4.90
N GLU A 112 -8.31 11.76 -4.10
CA GLU A 112 -7.85 13.11 -4.47
C GLU A 112 -6.32 13.13 -4.52
N LEU A 113 -5.67 12.61 -3.48
CA LEU A 113 -4.21 12.58 -3.37
C LEU A 113 -3.57 11.73 -4.48
N ALA A 114 -4.20 10.62 -4.86
CA ALA A 114 -3.72 9.77 -5.95
C ALA A 114 -3.91 10.41 -7.34
N ALA A 115 -4.87 11.33 -7.50
CA ALA A 115 -5.08 12.04 -8.76
C ALA A 115 -4.00 13.11 -9.02
N GLU A 116 -3.30 13.57 -7.97
CA GLU A 116 -2.16 14.49 -8.07
C GLU A 116 -0.87 13.75 -8.48
N ALA A 117 -0.85 12.42 -8.43
CA ALA A 117 0.32 11.62 -8.74
C ALA A 117 0.59 11.56 -10.26
N THR A 118 1.79 11.99 -10.65
CA THR A 118 2.29 12.06 -12.03
C THR A 118 3.30 10.97 -12.38
N ALA A 119 3.97 10.39 -11.37
CA ALA A 119 4.99 9.38 -11.56
C ALA A 119 4.39 8.02 -11.98
N PRO A 120 5.17 7.16 -12.67
CA PRO A 120 4.71 5.85 -13.16
C PRO A 120 4.21 4.93 -12.03
N ALA A 121 4.84 5.02 -10.85
CA ALA A 121 4.45 4.30 -9.64
C ALA A 121 3.98 5.26 -8.55
N LEU A 122 2.95 4.85 -7.81
CA LEU A 122 2.48 5.55 -6.61
C LEU A 122 2.71 4.65 -5.39
N VAL A 123 3.55 5.12 -4.47
CA VAL A 123 3.73 4.50 -3.15
C VAL A 123 2.63 5.01 -2.21
N VAL A 124 1.81 4.11 -1.71
CA VAL A 124 0.81 4.41 -0.67
C VAL A 124 1.31 3.85 0.65
N ASP A 125 1.77 4.72 1.54
CA ASP A 125 2.21 4.36 2.88
C ASP A 125 1.02 4.30 3.82
N LEU A 126 0.78 3.13 4.42
CA LEU A 126 -0.38 2.80 5.24
C LEU A 126 -0.01 2.66 6.72
N CYS A 127 1.27 2.88 7.09
CA CYS A 127 1.79 2.59 8.42
C CYS A 127 1.07 3.40 9.51
N ASP A 128 0.71 4.65 9.21
CA ASP A 128 0.07 5.57 10.16
C ASP A 128 -1.43 5.30 10.38
N LEU A 129 -2.02 4.32 9.68
CA LEU A 129 -3.40 3.89 9.95
C LEU A 129 -3.52 3.06 11.23
N GLY A 130 -2.39 2.68 11.85
CA GLY A 130 -2.35 2.06 13.17
C GLY A 130 -2.45 0.53 13.19
N PHE A 131 -2.30 -0.14 12.03
CA PHE A 131 -2.48 -1.59 11.91
C PHE A 131 -1.21 -2.37 11.55
N GLY A 132 -0.04 -1.87 11.94
CA GLY A 132 1.26 -2.45 11.63
C GLY A 132 1.90 -1.83 10.38
N PRO A 133 3.17 -2.13 10.08
CA PRO A 133 3.82 -1.58 8.91
C PRO A 133 3.18 -2.21 7.66
N ALA A 134 2.75 -1.34 6.76
CA ALA A 134 2.06 -1.73 5.54
C ALA A 134 2.21 -0.61 4.53
N ALA A 135 2.37 -0.99 3.27
CA ALA A 135 2.34 -0.06 2.17
C ALA A 135 1.89 -0.79 0.89
N ALA A 136 1.66 -0.02 -0.15
CA ALA A 136 1.34 -0.53 -1.46
C ALA A 136 2.12 0.22 -2.54
N VAL A 137 2.43 -0.47 -3.63
CA VAL A 137 2.80 0.17 -4.90
C VAL A 137 1.62 0.03 -5.84
N VAL A 138 1.21 1.15 -6.43
CA VAL A 138 0.10 1.21 -7.37
C VAL A 138 0.60 1.73 -8.73
N THR A 139 0.31 0.99 -9.79
CA THR A 139 0.77 1.31 -11.15
C THR A 139 -0.28 0.94 -12.21
N ALA A 140 -0.18 1.59 -13.37
CA ALA A 140 -0.92 1.23 -14.57
C ALA A 140 -0.15 0.22 -15.45
N ASP A 141 1.13 0.01 -15.22
CA ASP A 141 1.98 -0.89 -15.99
C ASP A 141 1.99 -2.30 -15.35
N GLU A 142 1.43 -3.26 -16.07
CA GLU A 142 1.41 -4.68 -15.68
C GLU A 142 2.81 -5.28 -15.53
N THR A 143 3.76 -4.87 -16.39
CA THR A 143 5.15 -5.34 -16.30
C THR A 143 5.79 -4.84 -15.03
N ALA A 144 5.60 -3.55 -14.71
CA ALA A 144 6.12 -2.97 -13.48
C ALA A 144 5.52 -3.62 -12.24
N TRP A 145 4.22 -3.92 -12.27
CA TRP A 145 3.56 -4.67 -11.20
C TRP A 145 4.11 -6.09 -11.07
N ALA A 146 4.31 -6.83 -12.17
CA ALA A 146 4.83 -8.20 -12.12
C ALA A 146 6.24 -8.25 -11.52
N ARG A 147 7.10 -7.29 -11.87
CA ARG A 147 8.45 -7.14 -11.29
C ARG A 147 8.40 -6.78 -9.80
N ALA A 148 7.50 -5.89 -9.40
CA ALA A 148 7.24 -5.55 -8.00
C ALA A 148 6.74 -6.78 -7.20
N GLU A 149 5.82 -7.58 -7.76
CA GLU A 149 5.37 -8.83 -7.15
C GLU A 149 6.51 -9.84 -6.99
N ARG A 150 7.42 -9.89 -7.96
CA ARG A 150 8.54 -10.83 -7.95
C ARG A 150 9.49 -10.61 -6.77
N LEU A 151 9.62 -9.40 -6.26
CA LEU A 151 10.40 -9.11 -5.04
C LEU A 151 9.91 -9.86 -3.80
N LYS A 152 8.68 -10.38 -3.77
CA LYS A 152 8.14 -11.06 -2.59
C LYS A 152 8.46 -12.56 -2.63
N ILE A 153 9.17 -13.06 -1.61
CA ILE A 153 9.23 -14.50 -1.37
C ILE A 153 7.84 -15.06 -1.05
N PHE A 154 7.62 -16.32 -1.38
CA PHE A 154 6.33 -17.01 -1.34
C PHE A 154 5.21 -16.35 -2.15
N GLY A 155 5.53 -15.38 -3.02
CA GLY A 155 4.60 -14.80 -3.97
C GLY A 155 4.12 -15.79 -5.03
N ALA A 156 3.34 -15.30 -6.02
CA ALA A 156 2.76 -16.14 -7.08
C ALA A 156 3.79 -16.96 -7.88
N PHE A 157 5.05 -16.50 -7.89
CA PHE A 157 6.14 -17.07 -8.68
C PHE A 157 7.03 -18.08 -7.93
N ASP A 158 6.85 -18.21 -6.61
CA ASP A 158 7.93 -18.70 -5.75
C ASP A 158 7.79 -20.14 -5.25
N LEU A 159 6.57 -20.59 -4.96
CA LEU A 159 6.34 -21.95 -4.45
C LEU A 159 6.81 -23.03 -5.45
N ARG A 160 6.74 -22.72 -6.75
CA ARG A 160 7.23 -23.63 -7.79
C ARG A 160 8.75 -23.61 -7.88
N THR A 161 9.36 -22.42 -7.91
CA THR A 161 10.82 -22.27 -8.00
C THR A 161 11.54 -22.82 -6.76
N MET A 162 10.97 -22.70 -5.56
CA MET A 162 11.53 -23.33 -4.36
C MET A 162 11.59 -24.86 -4.44
N TRP A 163 10.62 -25.50 -5.11
CA TRP A 163 10.53 -26.96 -5.18
C TRP A 163 11.27 -27.55 -6.38
N THR A 164 11.29 -26.86 -7.51
CA THR A 164 11.90 -27.35 -8.75
C THR A 164 13.31 -26.83 -8.97
N GLN A 165 13.73 -25.78 -8.25
CA GLN A 165 14.93 -24.97 -8.55
C GLN A 165 14.96 -24.41 -9.99
N GLU A 166 13.85 -24.50 -10.71
CA GLU A 166 13.69 -23.92 -12.04
C GLU A 166 12.96 -22.59 -11.90
N GLU A 167 13.57 -21.55 -12.47
CA GLU A 167 12.98 -20.22 -12.47
C GLU A 167 11.71 -20.20 -13.32
N SER A 168 10.58 -19.88 -12.70
CA SER A 168 9.28 -19.92 -13.37
C SER A 168 9.11 -18.82 -14.43
N ASN A 169 9.95 -17.77 -14.37
CA ASN A 169 9.97 -16.66 -15.31
C ASN A 169 11.36 -15.98 -15.35
N PRO A 170 12.34 -16.55 -16.08
CA PRO A 170 13.73 -16.04 -16.08
C PRO A 170 13.88 -14.66 -16.72
N GLY A 171 12.89 -14.20 -17.50
CA GLY A 171 12.86 -12.84 -18.06
C GLY A 171 12.38 -11.76 -17.08
N LEU A 172 11.91 -12.13 -15.88
CA LEU A 172 11.34 -11.20 -14.91
C LEU A 172 12.39 -10.86 -13.83
N VAL A 173 12.92 -9.64 -13.88
CA VAL A 173 13.80 -9.06 -12.86
C VAL A 173 12.98 -8.35 -11.76
N PRO A 174 13.48 -8.22 -10.53
CA PRO A 174 14.75 -8.74 -10.01
C PRO A 174 14.68 -10.23 -9.66
N GLY A 175 15.80 -10.95 -9.78
CA GLY A 175 15.90 -12.36 -9.37
C GLY A 175 16.02 -12.56 -7.85
N VAL A 176 16.33 -11.50 -7.10
CA VAL A 176 16.38 -11.51 -5.63
C VAL A 176 15.01 -11.25 -5.04
N GLN A 177 14.71 -11.93 -3.94
CA GLN A 177 13.40 -11.87 -3.29
C GLN A 177 13.58 -11.64 -1.79
N PHE A 178 12.60 -10.98 -1.18
CA PHE A 178 12.58 -10.57 0.22
C PHE A 178 11.27 -10.93 0.88
N ASN A 179 11.29 -11.06 2.22
CA ASN A 179 10.09 -11.23 3.02
C ASN A 179 9.34 -9.90 3.19
N TYR A 180 8.78 -9.41 2.08
CA TYR A 180 7.99 -8.18 2.03
C TYR A 180 6.49 -8.41 2.10
N ARG A 181 6.05 -9.63 2.43
CA ARG A 181 4.65 -9.99 2.28
C ARG A 181 3.79 -9.42 3.41
N LEU A 182 2.71 -8.74 3.03
CA LEU A 182 1.73 -8.25 3.98
C LEU A 182 0.90 -9.40 4.58
N SER A 183 0.55 -9.30 5.86
CA SER A 183 -0.36 -10.26 6.51
C SER A 183 -1.83 -9.97 6.13
N PRO A 184 -2.66 -11.01 5.89
CA PRO A 184 -4.10 -10.86 5.70
C PRO A 184 -4.80 -10.12 6.83
N LEU A 185 -4.35 -10.29 8.09
CA LEU A 185 -4.91 -9.58 9.24
C LEU A 185 -4.72 -8.06 9.13
N VAL A 186 -3.50 -7.64 8.81
CA VAL A 186 -3.17 -6.22 8.61
C VAL A 186 -3.98 -5.65 7.44
N ALA A 187 -4.07 -6.39 6.34
CA ALA A 187 -4.85 -5.98 5.18
C ALA A 187 -6.34 -5.82 5.51
N ALA A 188 -6.91 -6.72 6.30
CA ALA A 188 -8.30 -6.65 6.74
C ALA A 188 -8.56 -5.39 7.58
N CYS A 189 -7.70 -5.11 8.56
CA CYS A 189 -7.82 -3.93 9.41
C CYS A 189 -7.67 -2.61 8.63
N ILE A 190 -6.69 -2.53 7.73
CA ILE A 190 -6.51 -1.36 6.85
C ILE A 190 -7.75 -1.14 5.99
N ARG A 191 -8.31 -2.21 5.40
CA ARG A 191 -9.51 -2.12 4.56
C ARG A 191 -10.70 -1.55 5.33
N VAL A 192 -10.87 -1.92 6.60
CA VAL A 192 -11.90 -1.37 7.49
C VAL A 192 -11.65 0.12 7.74
N ALA A 193 -10.43 0.48 8.13
CA ALA A 193 -10.05 1.88 8.38
C ALA A 193 -10.33 2.78 7.17
N LEU A 194 -9.95 2.33 5.96
CA LEU A 194 -10.21 3.07 4.72
C LEU A 194 -11.70 3.18 4.39
N ASN A 195 -12.50 2.14 4.64
CA ASN A 195 -13.94 2.19 4.41
C ASN A 195 -14.65 3.12 5.40
N GLN A 196 -14.25 3.12 6.67
CA GLN A 196 -14.78 4.02 7.69
C GLN A 196 -14.44 5.49 7.38
N ALA A 197 -13.18 5.77 7.05
CA ALA A 197 -12.75 7.13 6.68
C ALA A 197 -13.54 7.70 5.49
N ARG A 198 -13.97 6.82 4.56
CA ARG A 198 -14.85 7.21 3.44
C ARG A 198 -16.28 7.47 3.88
N ALA A 199 -16.84 6.63 4.76
CA ALA A 199 -18.19 6.81 5.28
C ALA A 199 -18.33 8.14 6.04
N SER A 200 -17.31 8.53 6.82
CA SER A 200 -17.28 9.79 7.55
C SER A 200 -17.29 11.04 6.65
N ARG A 201 -16.87 10.95 5.38
CA ARG A 201 -16.97 12.04 4.40
C ARG A 201 -18.36 12.18 3.78
N GLY A 202 -19.16 11.11 3.79
CA GLY A 202 -20.53 11.10 3.27
C GLY A 202 -21.59 11.61 4.26
N GLY A 203 -21.21 11.84 5.52
CA GLY A 203 -22.08 12.41 6.55
C GLY A 203 -22.13 13.93 6.43
N SER A 204 -23.22 14.44 5.84
CA SER A 204 -23.60 15.86 5.93
C SER A 204 -23.67 16.30 7.41
N PRO A 205 -23.22 17.52 7.78
CA PRO A 205 -23.38 18.03 9.13
C PRO A 205 -24.86 18.31 9.38
N ARG A 206 -25.59 17.34 9.94
CA ARG A 206 -26.92 17.59 10.49
C ARG A 206 -26.79 18.37 11.79
N ALA A 207 -26.99 19.68 11.66
CA ALA A 207 -27.62 20.60 12.61
C ALA A 207 -27.26 20.41 14.09
N SER A 208 -26.24 21.14 14.55
CA SER A 208 -26.11 21.58 15.94
C SER A 208 -26.46 23.06 16.06
N GLU A 209 -27.67 23.46 15.67
CA GLU A 209 -28.21 24.79 15.99
C GLU A 209 -29.71 24.66 16.30
N ALA A 210 -30.03 24.22 17.51
CA ALA A 210 -31.37 24.37 18.08
C ALA A 210 -31.35 24.31 19.62
N THR A 211 -30.46 25.06 20.28
CA THR A 211 -30.56 25.27 21.74
C THR A 211 -29.81 26.51 22.21
N ALA A 212 -30.24 27.70 21.78
CA ALA A 212 -29.89 28.96 22.47
C ALA A 212 -30.81 30.12 22.06
N ALA A 213 -32.12 30.01 22.31
CA ALA A 213 -33.01 31.17 22.28
C ALA A 213 -34.16 30.95 23.26
N SER A 214 -33.85 30.95 24.55
CA SER A 214 -34.81 31.03 25.64
C SER A 214 -34.13 31.70 26.82
N GLY A 215 -34.51 32.95 27.10
CA GLY A 215 -34.27 33.60 28.38
C GLY A 215 -33.33 34.82 28.34
N ALA A 216 -33.89 35.99 28.02
CA ALA A 216 -33.66 37.23 28.78
C ALA A 216 -34.43 38.40 28.14
N ALA A 217 -35.70 38.56 28.55
CA ALA A 217 -36.39 39.85 28.47
C ALA A 217 -37.27 39.99 29.72
N ARG A 218 -36.68 40.59 30.75
CA ARG A 218 -37.36 41.39 31.79
C ARG A 218 -36.41 42.49 32.20
#